data_AF-A0A8C6TJK3-F1
#
_entry.id   AF-A0A8C6TJK3-F1
#
_cell.length_a   1.000
_cell.length_b   1.000
_cell.length_c   1.000
_cell.angle_alpha   90.00
_cell.angle_beta   90.00
_cell.angle_gamma   90.00
#
_symmetry.space_group_name_H-M   'P 1'
#
loop_
_entity.id
_entity.type
_entity.pdbx_description
1 polymer ?
#
loop_
_entity_poly.entity_id
_entity_poly.type
_entity_poly.pdbx_seq_one_letter_code
_entity_poly.pdbx_strand_id
1 'polypeptide(L)'
;SVSECELLCVCSSVDRAWLLCLVFDLSSEQSFLSCPRWLEKVQAHSLDSAVSGVLVGNKCDLSERRAVQSEAAREWAQANGLDYFETSAKELDTCMAPLLSLAQTFLSLYGQSCEKTQSLSS
;
A
#
# COMPACT_ATOMS: atom_id res chain seq x y z
N SER A 1 -13.97 11.26 -9.75
CA SER A 1 -12.92 12.28 -9.76
C SER A 1 -11.91 11.94 -8.69
N VAL A 2 -10.87 11.18 -9.05
CA VAL A 2 -9.77 10.82 -8.13
C VAL A 2 -8.67 11.85 -8.39
N SER A 3 -8.82 13.04 -7.80
CA SER A 3 -7.90 14.18 -8.03
C SER A 3 -6.86 14.30 -6.91
N GLU A 4 -7.03 13.58 -5.81
CA GLU A 4 -6.09 13.51 -4.69
C GLU A 4 -5.90 12.02 -4.38
N CYS A 5 -4.67 11.60 -4.09
CA CYS A 5 -4.40 10.24 -3.61
C CYS A 5 -5.32 9.92 -2.43
N GLU A 6 -6.24 8.98 -2.59
CA GLU A 6 -7.07 8.49 -1.50
C GLU A 6 -6.25 7.46 -0.71
N LEU A 7 -5.88 7.83 0.51
CA LEU A 7 -5.28 6.95 1.49
C LEU A 7 -6.37 6.01 2.02
N LEU A 8 -6.24 4.70 1.80
CA LEU A 8 -7.03 3.71 2.53
C LEU A 8 -6.16 3.09 3.62
N CYS A 9 -6.29 3.60 4.84
CA CYS A 9 -5.68 3.04 6.03
C CYS A 9 -6.63 2.00 6.64
N VAL A 10 -6.19 0.75 6.75
CA VAL A 10 -6.94 -0.29 7.47
C VAL A 10 -6.40 -0.33 8.90
N CYS A 11 -7.12 0.30 9.83
CA CYS A 11 -6.78 0.31 11.25
C CYS A 11 -7.51 -0.85 11.96
N SER A 12 -6.74 -1.73 12.61
CA SER A 12 -7.28 -2.75 13.52
C SER A 12 -6.87 -2.38 14.95
N SER A 13 -7.86 -2.24 15.84
CA SER A 13 -7.70 -1.88 17.26
C SER A 13 -7.10 -2.99 18.14
N VAL A 14 -6.49 -4.02 17.54
CA VAL A 14 -5.87 -5.14 18.24
C VAL A 14 -4.42 -5.23 17.77
N ASP A 15 -3.54 -4.70 18.63
CA ASP A 15 -2.07 -4.76 18.59
C ASP A 15 -1.37 -4.60 17.23
N ARG A 16 -0.89 -3.37 16.99
CA ARG A 16 0.36 -3.03 16.27
C ARG A 16 0.52 -3.41 14.80
N ALA A 17 -0.47 -4.04 14.16
CA ALA A 17 -0.45 -4.24 12.71
C ALA A 17 -1.05 -3.04 12.00
N TRP A 18 -0.21 -2.10 11.55
CA TRP A 18 -0.62 -1.09 10.57
C TRP A 18 -0.39 -1.70 9.16
N LEU A 19 -1.33 -1.48 8.24
CA LEU A 19 -1.18 -1.84 6.83
C LEU A 19 -1.52 -0.63 5.98
N LEU A 20 -0.66 -0.37 5.00
CA LEU A 20 -0.81 0.77 4.10
C LEU A 20 -1.27 0.31 2.72
N CYS A 21 -2.35 0.91 2.21
CA CYS A 21 -2.68 0.89 0.79
C CYS A 21 -2.53 2.32 0.25
N LEU A 22 -1.46 2.57 -0.49
CA LEU A 22 -1.16 3.87 -1.08
C LEU A 22 -1.53 3.86 -2.55
N VAL A 23 -2.51 4.66 -2.96
CA VAL A 23 -3.01 4.69 -4.34
C VAL A 23 -2.62 6.00 -5.02
N PHE A 24 -2.10 5.90 -6.25
CA PHE A 24 -1.87 7.04 -7.12
C PHE A 24 -2.45 6.77 -8.51
N ASP A 25 -2.49 7.79 -9.37
CA ASP A 25 -2.97 7.69 -10.74
C ASP A 25 -1.80 7.62 -11.72
N LEU A 26 -1.73 6.55 -12.51
CA LEU A 26 -0.68 6.35 -13.52
C LEU A 26 -0.65 7.44 -14.59
N SER A 27 -1.75 8.14 -14.80
CA SER A 27 -1.86 9.27 -15.72
C SER A 27 -1.50 10.63 -15.10
N SER A 28 -1.18 10.68 -13.80
CA SER A 28 -0.86 11.91 -13.08
C SER A 28 0.44 11.78 -12.30
N GLU A 29 1.53 12.35 -12.84
CA GLU A 29 2.83 12.41 -12.16
C GLU A 29 2.73 13.13 -10.80
N GLN A 30 1.91 14.18 -10.69
CA GLN A 30 1.70 14.90 -9.44
C GLN A 30 1.11 14.02 -8.32
N SER A 31 0.27 13.03 -8.68
CA SER A 31 -0.27 12.08 -7.71
C SER A 31 0.84 11.19 -7.15
N PHE A 32 1.75 10.72 -8.00
CA PHE A 32 2.91 9.93 -7.59
C PHE A 32 3.89 10.74 -6.73
N LEU A 33 4.16 12.00 -7.08
CA LEU A 33 5.00 12.90 -6.28
C LEU A 33 4.42 13.20 -4.88
N SER A 34 3.12 12.96 -4.67
CA SER A 34 2.49 13.09 -3.37
C SER A 34 2.65 11.85 -2.48
N CYS A 35 3.03 10.69 -3.04
CA CYS A 35 3.17 9.43 -2.31
C CYS A 35 4.16 9.49 -1.13
N PRO A 36 5.37 10.08 -1.26
CA PRO A 36 6.31 10.19 -0.13
C PRO A 36 5.71 10.90 1.07
N ARG A 37 5.02 12.02 0.84
CA ARG A 37 4.36 12.79 1.90
C ARG A 37 3.29 11.97 2.63
N TRP A 38 2.56 11.12 1.91
CA TRP A 38 1.55 10.25 2.52
C TRP A 38 2.18 9.12 3.32
N LEU A 39 3.26 8.53 2.81
CA LEU A 39 4.03 7.51 3.52
C LEU A 39 4.60 8.06 4.84
N GLU A 40 5.23 9.24 4.81
CA GLU A 40 5.78 9.91 5.99
C GLU A 40 4.70 10.16 7.06
N LYS A 41 3.50 10.61 6.65
CA LYS A 41 2.39 10.82 7.58
C LYS A 41 1.96 9.55 8.29
N VAL A 42 1.96 8.41 7.60
CA VAL A 42 1.60 7.11 8.18
C VAL A 42 2.69 6.63 9.12
N GLN A 43 3.95 6.73 8.68
CA GLN A 43 5.13 6.41 9.51
C GLN A 43 5.21 7.24 10.79
N ALA A 44 4.75 8.50 10.77
CA ALA A 44 4.72 9.35 11.96
C ALA A 44 3.71 8.88 13.03
N HIS A 45 2.72 8.06 12.66
CA HIS A 45 1.71 7.51 13.57
C HIS A 45 1.95 6.03 13.91
N SER A 46 2.87 5.35 13.22
CA SER A 46 3.23 3.97 13.53
C SER A 46 4.21 3.93 14.70
N LEU A 47 3.86 3.18 15.75
CA LEU A 47 4.73 2.96 16.92
C LEU A 47 5.95 2.08 16.59
N ASP A 48 5.88 1.32 15.50
CA ASP A 48 6.97 0.50 14.94
C ASP A 48 7.50 1.11 13.64
N SER A 49 8.80 0.89 13.38
CA SER A 49 9.58 1.59 12.35
C SER A 49 9.31 1.15 10.92
N ALA A 50 8.67 -0.01 10.69
CA ALA A 50 8.58 -0.63 9.37
C ALA A 50 7.14 -0.66 8.89
N VAL A 51 6.86 0.04 7.79
CA VAL A 51 5.54 0.14 7.12
C VAL A 51 5.39 -0.88 5.98
N SER A 52 4.93 -2.11 6.24
CA SER A 52 4.37 -3.07 5.25
C SER A 52 3.05 -2.63 4.57
N GLY A 53 2.98 -2.80 3.25
CA GLY A 53 1.76 -2.47 2.53
C GLY A 53 1.93 -2.60 1.02
N VAL A 54 1.03 -1.94 0.30
CA VAL A 54 1.01 -1.94 -1.16
C VAL A 54 0.96 -0.51 -1.70
N LEU A 55 1.71 -0.28 -2.78
CA LEU A 55 1.56 0.87 -3.66
C LEU A 55 0.73 0.44 -4.88
N VAL A 56 -0.31 1.19 -5.19
CA VAL A 56 -1.25 0.91 -6.29
C VAL A 56 -1.23 2.04 -7.30
N GLY A 57 -0.74 1.76 -8.50
CA GLY A 57 -0.89 2.63 -9.67
C GLY A 57 -2.25 2.39 -10.33
N ASN A 58 -3.23 3.24 -10.07
CA ASN A 58 -4.58 3.15 -10.63
C ASN A 58 -4.63 3.74 -12.06
N LYS A 59 -5.72 3.45 -12.77
CA LYS A 59 -6.02 3.87 -14.16
C LYS A 59 -5.02 3.30 -15.19
N CYS A 60 -4.57 2.07 -15.00
CA CYS A 60 -3.67 1.40 -15.95
C CYS A 60 -4.28 1.22 -17.35
N ASP A 61 -5.61 1.28 -17.46
CA ASP A 61 -6.37 1.29 -18.72
C ASP A 61 -6.09 2.53 -19.59
N LEU A 62 -5.63 3.64 -18.99
CA LEU A 62 -5.25 4.87 -19.69
C LEU A 62 -3.79 4.85 -20.14
N SER A 63 -3.35 3.77 -20.77
CA SER A 63 -1.95 3.55 -21.17
C SER A 63 -1.36 4.68 -22.04
N GLU A 64 -2.16 5.26 -22.93
CA GLU A 64 -1.76 6.39 -23.79
C GLU A 64 -1.50 7.69 -23.01
N ARG A 65 -2.09 7.83 -21.81
CA ARG A 65 -1.94 8.99 -20.93
C ARG A 65 -0.99 8.71 -19.77
N ARG A 66 -0.24 7.61 -19.83
CA ARG A 66 0.70 7.22 -18.77
C ARG A 66 1.75 8.32 -18.57
N ALA A 67 1.77 8.88 -17.36
CA ALA A 67 2.75 9.85 -16.92
C ALA A 67 3.83 9.21 -16.04
N VAL A 68 3.52 8.10 -15.37
CA VAL A 68 4.44 7.39 -14.46
C VAL A 68 4.82 6.04 -15.03
N GLN A 69 6.13 5.81 -15.16
CA GLN A 69 6.67 4.54 -15.62
C GLN A 69 6.54 3.47 -14.54
N SER A 70 6.11 2.26 -14.93
CA SER A 70 5.92 1.14 -14.01
C SER A 70 7.19 0.80 -13.24
N GLU A 71 8.35 0.90 -13.89
CA GLU A 71 9.64 0.58 -13.27
C GLU A 71 9.99 1.59 -12.16
N ALA A 72 9.83 2.90 -12.42
CA ALA A 72 10.08 3.93 -11.42
C ALA A 72 9.17 3.78 -10.19
N ALA A 73 7.88 3.46 -10.41
CA ALA A 73 6.96 3.21 -9.32
C ALA A 73 7.30 1.93 -8.54
N ARG A 74 7.73 0.87 -9.23
CA ARG A 74 8.16 -0.39 -8.62
C ARG A 74 9.42 -0.23 -7.78
N GLU A 75 10.45 0.43 -8.32
CA GLU A 75 11.70 0.72 -7.61
C GLU A 75 11.41 1.55 -6.33
N TRP A 76 10.55 2.57 -6.45
CA TRP A 76 10.15 3.36 -5.30
C TRP A 76 9.40 2.53 -4.26
N ALA A 77 8.48 1.66 -4.66
CA ALA A 77 7.75 0.78 -3.74
C ALA A 77 8.71 -0.17 -3.01
N GLN A 78 9.62 -0.82 -3.72
CA GLN A 78 10.62 -1.73 -3.15
C GLN A 78 11.55 -1.03 -2.16
N ALA A 79 12.02 0.18 -2.49
CA ALA A 79 12.86 0.97 -1.59
C ALA A 79 12.16 1.35 -0.27
N ASN A 80 10.82 1.39 -0.27
CA ASN A 80 10.00 1.72 0.89
C ASN A 80 9.35 0.49 1.55
N GLY A 81 9.67 -0.73 1.12
CA GLY A 81 9.12 -1.96 1.69
C GLY A 81 7.64 -2.21 1.35
N LEU A 82 7.18 -1.69 0.21
CA LEU A 82 5.81 -1.85 -0.29
C LEU A 82 5.80 -2.76 -1.53
N ASP A 83 4.77 -3.58 -1.67
CA ASP A 83 4.51 -4.30 -2.91
C ASP A 83 3.87 -3.37 -3.95
N TYR A 84 4.19 -3.52 -5.23
CA TYR A 84 3.63 -2.68 -6.28
C TYR A 84 2.61 -3.42 -7.16
N PHE A 85 1.45 -2.81 -7.35
CA PHE A 85 0.40 -3.29 -8.25
C PHE A 85 -0.08 -2.16 -9.17
N GLU A 86 -0.45 -2.52 -10.40
CA GLU A 86 -1.20 -1.63 -11.29
C GLU A 86 -2.64 -2.11 -11.38
N THR A 87 -3.59 -1.19 -11.25
CA THR A 87 -5.02 -1.50 -11.31
C THR A 87 -5.77 -0.53 -12.19
N SER A 88 -6.95 -0.95 -12.63
CA SER A 88 -7.96 -0.05 -13.13
C SER A 88 -9.21 -0.23 -12.29
N ALA A 89 -9.67 0.84 -11.65
CA ALA A 89 -10.98 0.83 -10.99
C ALA A 89 -12.15 0.51 -11.95
N LYS A 90 -11.93 0.60 -13.27
CA LYS A 90 -12.89 0.19 -14.30
C LYS A 90 -12.87 -1.33 -14.52
N GLU A 91 -11.76 -2.00 -14.23
CA GLU A 91 -11.56 -3.44 -14.39
C GLU A 91 -11.42 -4.11 -13.02
N LEU A 92 -12.57 -4.54 -12.46
CA LEU A 92 -12.67 -5.11 -11.12
C LEU A 92 -11.66 -6.24 -10.85
N ASP A 93 -11.35 -7.05 -11.86
CA ASP A 93 -10.43 -8.17 -11.75
C ASP A 93 -9.02 -7.75 -11.32
N THR A 94 -8.56 -6.58 -11.77
CA THR A 94 -7.23 -6.06 -11.43
C THR A 94 -7.14 -5.59 -9.97
N CYS A 95 -8.26 -5.16 -9.39
CA CYS A 95 -8.32 -4.68 -8.00
C CYS A 95 -8.17 -5.80 -6.96
N MET A 96 -8.40 -7.05 -7.32
CA MET A 96 -8.33 -8.17 -6.39
C MET A 96 -6.90 -8.47 -5.92
N ALA A 97 -5.92 -8.37 -6.81
CA ALA A 97 -4.52 -8.69 -6.49
C ALA A 97 -3.94 -7.88 -5.31
N PRO A 98 -4.00 -6.53 -5.29
CA PRO A 98 -3.49 -5.76 -4.15
C PRO A 98 -4.26 -6.02 -2.85
N LEU A 99 -5.58 -6.22 -2.94
CA LEU A 99 -6.41 -6.53 -1.76
C LEU A 99 -6.05 -7.89 -1.15
N LEU A 100 -5.81 -8.90 -1.98
CA LEU A 100 -5.39 -10.22 -1.53
C LEU A 100 -3.98 -10.18 -0.93
N SER A 101 -3.04 -9.44 -1.51
CA SER A 101 -1.70 -9.25 -0.92
C SER A 101 -1.80 -8.60 0.47
N LEU A 102 -2.60 -7.54 0.61
CA LEU A 102 -2.84 -6.89 1.91
C LEU A 102 -3.43 -7.87 2.93
N ALA A 103 -4.46 -8.63 2.56
CA ALA A 103 -5.10 -9.60 3.45
C ALA A 103 -4.13 -10.70 3.90
N GLN A 104 -3.31 -11.22 2.98
CA GLN A 104 -2.29 -12.24 3.29
C GLN A 104 -1.21 -11.68 4.23
N THR A 105 -0.75 -10.46 3.95
CA THR A 105 0.22 -9.76 4.80
C THR A 105 -0.33 -9.55 6.20
N PHE A 106 -1.58 -9.10 6.32
CA PHE A 106 -2.26 -8.95 7.61
C PHE A 106 -2.26 -10.26 8.40
N LEU A 107 -2.70 -11.36 7.79
CA LEU A 107 -2.79 -12.66 8.44
C LEU A 107 -1.42 -13.15 8.90
N SER A 108 -0.37 -12.94 8.10
CA SER A 108 1.00 -13.31 8.47
C SER A 108 1.50 -12.52 9.69
N LEU A 109 1.32 -11.20 9.68
CA LEU A 109 1.72 -10.33 10.80
C LEU A 109 0.92 -10.62 12.07
N TYR A 110 -0.37 -10.90 11.93
CA TYR A 110 -1.24 -11.30 13.04
C TYR A 110 -0.80 -12.63 13.65
N GLY A 111 -0.47 -13.64 12.82
CA GLY A 111 0.04 -14.93 13.29
C GLY A 111 1.33 -14.80 14.11
N GLN A 112 2.30 -14.02 13.60
CA GLN A 112 3.55 -13.76 14.31
C GLN A 112 3.34 -13.06 15.66
N SER A 113 2.35 -12.16 15.73
CA SER A 113 2.00 -11.44 16.96
C SER A 113 1.40 -12.38 18.01
N CYS A 114 0.57 -13.34 17.60
CA CYS A 114 0.04 -14.38 18.47
C CYS A 114 1.16 -15.26 19.06
N GLU A 115 2.11 -15.72 18.23
CA GLU A 115 3.23 -16.56 18.67
C GLU A 115 4.14 -15.84 19.69
N LYS A 116 4.48 -14.57 19.43
CA LYS A 116 5.28 -13.76 20.37
C LYS A 116 4.61 -13.66 21.74
N THR A 117 3.30 -13.43 21.77
CA THR A 117 2.53 -13.33 23.01
C THR A 117 2.51 -14.65 23.79
N GLN A 118 2.51 -15.78 23.09
CA GLN A 118 2.52 -17.11 23.70
C GLN A 118 3.90 -17.48 24.27
N SER A 119 4.98 -17.05 23.62
CA SER A 119 6.35 -17.25 24.10
C SER A 119 6.72 -16.42 25.34
N LEU A 120 6.06 -15.29 25.55
CA LEU A 120 6.29 -14.39 26.71
C LEU A 120 5.49 -14.80 27.96
N SER A 121 4.49 -15.68 27.80
CA SER A 121 3.67 -16.20 28.90
C SER A 121 4.11 -17.58 29.40
N SER A 122 5.19 -18.13 28.84
CA SER A 122 5.84 -19.38 29.24
C SER A 122 7.20 -19.11 29.88
#